data_AF-X1G285-F1
#
_entry.id   AF-X1G285-F1
#
_cell.length_a   1.000
_cell.length_b   1.000
_cell.length_c   1.000
_cell.angle_alpha   90.00
_cell.angle_beta   90.00
_cell.angle_gamma   90.00
#
_symmetry.space_group_name_H-M   'P 1'
#
loop_
_entity.id
_entity.type
_entity.pdbx_description
1 polymer ?
#
loop_
_entity_poly.entity_id
_entity_poly.type
_entity_poly.pdbx_seq_one_letter_code
_entity_poly.pdbx_strand_id
1 'polypeptide(L)' 'MFSDTKSPNIDKIKENIFTIIYEYSQDGNGISLEEIQGRMNISENKLRTYINDLVMESRIYPTEENIYQSY' A
#
# COMPACT_ATOMS: atom_id res chain seq x y z
N MET A 1 -19.55 -12.51 14.96
CA MET A 1 -19.63 -11.75 13.70
C MET A 1 -18.91 -10.45 13.94
N PHE A 2 -17.68 -10.31 13.46
CA PHE A 2 -16.90 -9.09 13.67
C PHE A 2 -17.38 -8.05 12.67
N SER A 3 -17.95 -6.98 13.22
CA SER A 3 -18.65 -5.93 12.51
C SER A 3 -17.77 -5.26 11.46
N ASP A 4 -18.14 -5.44 10.19
CA ASP A 4 -17.74 -4.63 9.05
C ASP A 4 -18.08 -3.15 9.30
N THR A 5 -17.15 -2.43 9.91
CA THR A 5 -17.12 -0.96 9.84
C THR A 5 -15.83 -0.56 9.14
N LYS A 6 -15.65 -1.04 7.91
CA LYS A 6 -14.69 -0.44 6.99
C LYS A 6 -15.09 1.02 6.80
N SER A 7 -14.29 1.92 7.35
CA SER A 7 -14.51 3.36 7.18
C SER A 7 -14.23 3.70 5.71
N PRO A 8 -15.15 4.38 5.00
CA PRO A 8 -14.95 4.76 3.59
C PRO A 8 -13.64 5.51 3.34
N ASN A 9 -13.14 6.21 4.37
CA ASN A 9 -11.89 6.95 4.30
C ASN A 9 -10.66 6.03 4.34
N ILE A 10 -10.72 4.93 5.10
CA ILE A 10 -9.65 3.92 5.15
C ILE A 10 -9.50 3.23 3.80
N ASP A 11 -10.61 2.83 3.20
CA ASP A 11 -10.59 2.18 1.89
C ASP A 11 -10.00 3.13 0.84
N LYS A 12 -10.37 4.41 0.85
CA LYS A 12 -9.80 5.39 -0.07
C LYS A 12 -8.28 5.56 0.06
N ILE A 13 -7.76 5.64 1.28
CA ILE A 13 -6.30 5.76 1.50
C ILE A 13 -5.59 4.52 0.99
N LYS A 14 -6.13 3.33 1.28
CA LYS A 14 -5.58 2.06 0.83
C LYS A 14 -5.59 1.93 -0.69
N GLU A 15 -6.68 2.32 -1.35
CA GLU A 15 -6.75 2.36 -2.82
C GLU A 15 -5.74 3.33 -3.44
N ASN A 16 -5.52 4.49 -2.82
CA ASN A 16 -4.51 5.44 -3.28
C ASN A 16 -3.09 4.84 -3.18
N ILE A 17 -2.77 4.16 -2.06
CA ILE A 17 -1.47 3.49 -1.89
C ILE A 17 -1.30 2.40 -2.95
N PHE A 18 -2.34 1.57 -3.16
CA PHE A 18 -2.30 0.53 -4.18
C PHE A 18 -2.09 1.11 -5.58
N THR A 19 -2.77 2.20 -5.93
CA THR A 19 -2.63 2.85 -7.24
C THR A 19 -1.18 3.29 -7.49
N ILE A 20 -0.54 3.92 -6.49
CA ILE A 20 0.87 4.33 -6.59
C ILE A 20 1.78 3.11 -6.84
N ILE A 21 1.59 2.01 -6.10
CA ILE A 21 2.40 0.80 -6.26
C ILE A 21 2.16 0.16 -7.63
N TYR A 22 0.91 0.10 -8.07
CA TYR A 22 0.50 -0.47 -9.35
C TYR A 22 1.13 0.27 -10.54
N GLU A 23 1.13 1.61 -10.51
CA GLU A 23 1.75 2.45 -11.54
C GLU A 23 3.24 2.15 -11.71
N TYR A 24 3.99 2.03 -10.60
CA TYR A 24 5.42 1.68 -10.65
C TYR A 24 5.65 0.25 -11.17
N SER A 25 4.76 -0.66 -10.79
CA SER A 25 4.86 -2.08 -11.16
C SER A 25 4.64 -2.32 -12.65
N GLN A 26 3.95 -1.41 -13.37
CA GLN A 26 3.75 -1.54 -14.82
C GLN A 26 5.07 -1.56 -15.61
N ASP A 27 6.10 -0.89 -15.09
CA ASP A 27 7.44 -0.87 -15.69
C ASP A 27 8.35 -1.98 -15.15
N GLY A 28 7.81 -2.93 -14.37
CA GLY A 28 8.57 -3.97 -13.67
C GLY A 28 9.37 -3.45 -12.46
N ASN A 29 9.12 -2.21 -12.05
CA ASN A 29 9.84 -1.55 -10.97
C ASN A 29 9.06 -1.62 -9.66
N GLY A 30 9.79 -1.78 -8.55
CA GLY A 30 9.22 -1.62 -7.22
C GLY A 30 9.27 -0.18 -6.76
N ILE A 31 8.40 0.18 -5.82
CA ILE A 31 8.42 1.48 -5.16
C ILE A 31 8.79 1.32 -3.68
N SER A 32 9.63 2.22 -3.17
CA SER A 32 10.07 2.18 -1.78
C SER A 32 9.00 2.72 -0.84
N LEU A 33 9.00 2.24 0.41
CA LEU A 33 8.16 2.77 1.49
C LEU A 33 8.29 4.28 1.64
N GLU A 34 9.54 4.78 1.58
CA GLU A 34 9.87 6.20 1.72
C GLU A 34 9.22 7.05 0.61
N GLU A 35 9.26 6.57 -0.63
CA GLU A 35 8.65 7.25 -1.78
C GLU A 35 7.11 7.28 -1.64
N ILE A 36 6.50 6.16 -1.25
CA ILE A 36 5.05 6.11 -0.98
C ILE A 36 4.68 7.09 0.15
N GLN A 37 5.50 7.14 1.21
CA GLN A 37 5.29 8.03 2.35
C GLN A 37 5.34 9.51 1.93
N GLY A 38 6.34 9.88 1.11
CA GLY A 38 6.50 11.22 0.57
C GLY A 38 5.29 11.68 -0.25
N ARG A 39 4.68 10.77 -1.01
CA ARG A 39 3.49 11.06 -1.83
C ARG A 39 2.21 11.18 -1.03
N MET A 40 2.05 10.33 -0.01
CA MET A 40 0.80 10.22 0.74
C MET A 40 0.73 11.18 1.93
N ASN A 41 1.85 11.76 2.37
CA ASN A 41 1.95 12.61 3.55
C ASN A 41 1.31 11.97 4.81
N ILE A 42 1.53 10.66 4.98
CA ILE A 42 1.08 9.89 6.15
C ILE A 42 2.30 9.43 6.96
N SER A 43 2.11 9.20 8.26
CA SER A 43 3.17 8.65 9.10
C SER A 43 3.55 7.24 8.64
N GLU A 44 4.84 6.91 8.68
CA GLU A 44 5.37 5.59 8.33
C GLU A 44 4.60 4.43 8.99
N ASN A 45 4.32 4.53 10.30
CA ASN A 45 3.58 3.49 11.03
C ASN A 45 2.20 3.20 10.42
N LYS A 46 1.44 4.24 10.03
CA LYS A 46 0.14 4.09 9.37
C LYS A 46 0.30 3.51 7.96
N LEU A 47 1.30 3.97 7.22
CA LEU A 47 1.58 3.44 5.88
C LEU A 47 1.89 1.94 5.94
N ARG A 48 2.72 1.51 6.89
CA ARG A 48 3.03 0.09 7.12
C ARG A 48 1.78 -0.73 7.43
N THR A 49 0.82 -0.20 8.19
CA THR A 49 -0.47 -0.86 8.42
C THR A 49 -1.21 -1.09 7.10
N TYR A 50 -1.37 -0.06 6.27
CA TYR A 50 -2.09 -0.20 5.00
C TYR A 50 -1.37 -1.10 3.99
N ILE A 51 -0.04 -1.05 3.95
CA ILE A 51 0.76 -1.96 3.11
C ILE A 51 0.59 -3.40 3.57
N ASN A 52 0.66 -3.66 4.88
CA ASN A 52 0.45 -5.01 5.40
C ASN A 52 -0.95 -5.53 5.06
N ASP A 53 -1.98 -4.68 5.14
CA ASP A 53 -3.33 -5.05 4.71
C ASP A 53 -3.35 -5.42 3.21
N LEU A 54 -2.71 -4.62 2.35
CA LEU A 54 -2.62 -4.90 0.91
C LEU A 54 -1.83 -6.19 0.59
N VAL A 55 -0.80 -6.51 1.38
CA VAL A 55 -0.05 -7.77 1.27
C VAL A 55 -0.93 -8.95 1.70
N MET A 56 -1.66 -8.82 2.81
CA MET A 56 -2.59 -9.86 3.28
C MET A 56 -3.77 -10.07 2.31
N GLU A 57 -4.18 -9.01 1.60
CA GLU A 57 -5.19 -9.05 0.54
C GLU A 57 -4.64 -9.62 -0.80
N SER A 58 -3.37 -10.01 -0.86
CA SER A 58 -2.68 -10.49 -2.07
C SER A 58 -2.78 -9.51 -3.25
N ARG A 59 -2.70 -8.20 -2.95
CA ARG A 59 -2.72 -7.14 -3.98
C ARG A 59 -1.32 -6.66 -4.33
N ILE A 60 -0.42 -6.72 -3.36
CA ILE A 60 0.99 -6.35 -3.51
C ILE A 60 1.87 -7.39 -2.82
N TYR A 61 3.15 -7.39 -3.16
CA TYR A 61 4.17 -8.21 -2.52
C TYR A 61 5.46 -7.41 -2.30
N PRO A 62 6.22 -7.70 -1.23
CA PRO A 62 7.56 -7.15 -1.07
C PRO A 62 8.51 -7.83 -2.06
N THR A 63 9.34 -7.03 -2.73
CA THR A 63 10.40 -7.50 -3.63
C THR A 63 11.75 -7.49 -2.95
N GLU A 64 12.05 -6.40 -2.26
CA GLU A 64 13.24 -6.18 -1.44
C GLU A 64 12.84 -5.51 -0.12
N GLU A 65 13.82 -5.27 0.75
CA GLU A 65 13.57 -4.58 2.02
C GLU A 65 12.92 -3.21 1.78
N ASN A 66 11.68 -3.04 2.25
CA ASN A 66 10.85 -1.84 2.07
C ASN A 66 10.56 -1.47 0.60
N ILE A 67 10.65 -2.40 -0.35
CA ILE A 67 10.26 -2.19 -1.75
C ILE A 67 9.06 -3.09 -2.10
N TYR A 68 8.03 -2.50 -2.71
CA TYR A 68 6.76 -3.17 -3.00
C TYR A 68 6.41 -3.13 -4.49
N GLN A 69 5.82 -4.22 -4.98
CA GLN A 69 5.24 -4.34 -6.32
C GLN A 69 3.82 -4.91 -6.24
N SER A 70 2.97 -4.61 -7.22
CA SER A 70 1.65 -5.25 -7.39
C SER A 70 1.78 -6.55 -8.17
N TYR A 71 0.87 -7.48 -7.88
CA TYR A 71 0.68 -8.69 -8.71
C TYR A 71 0.18 -8.35 -10.12
#